data_AF-A0A945KWF8-F1
#
_entry.id   AF-A0A945KWF8-F1
#
_cell.length_a   1.000
_cell.length_b   1.000
_cell.length_c   1.000
_cell.angle_alpha   90.00
_cell.angle_beta   90.00
_cell.angle_gamma   90.00
#
_symmetry.space_group_name_H-M   'P 1'
#
loop_
_entity.id
_entity.type
_entity.pdbx_description
1 polymer ?
#
loop_
_entity_poly.entity_id
_entity_poly.type
_entity_poly.pdbx_seq_one_letter_code
_entity_poly.pdbx_strand_id
1 'polypeptide(L)'
;MHNTTFKQFIQYNLIAFIAVFVSRYMIIPFDHYNISVANYLWLPMGASILSILLFGFRAFTGVLLGYLVAALIIKGGFDMAYINSYLGKVIDSLAPVIAIWMMRSIRLSNFFNSGKVNYTQILVLIILTVVLATLGKLIVYPMNGKIITDWIWFMQSYSMSGILGAIVFIFATLKIFSAKLSKYKLI
;
A
#
# COMPACT_ATOMS: atom_id res chain seq x y z
N MET A 1 14.61 -0.20 20.53
CA MET A 1 14.72 -0.58 19.11
C MET A 1 15.64 -1.78 19.03
N HIS A 2 15.15 -2.93 18.56
CA HIS A 2 16.02 -4.09 18.33
C HIS A 2 16.90 -3.80 17.10
N ASN A 3 18.22 -3.85 17.23
CA ASN A 3 19.11 -3.71 16.08
C ASN A 3 18.77 -4.80 15.05
N THR A 4 18.40 -4.36 13.85
CA THR A 4 18.04 -5.27 12.76
C THR A 4 19.33 -5.79 12.16
N THR A 5 19.48 -7.10 12.08
CA THR A 5 20.62 -7.65 11.31
C THR A 5 20.42 -7.36 9.82
N PHE A 6 21.52 -7.26 9.07
CA PHE A 6 21.46 -7.10 7.61
C PHE A 6 20.60 -8.19 6.95
N LYS A 7 20.71 -9.44 7.43
CA LYS A 7 19.89 -10.57 6.97
C LYS A 7 18.39 -10.33 7.16
N GLN A 8 17.98 -9.84 8.33
CA GLN A 8 16.57 -9.50 8.59
C GLN A 8 16.09 -8.35 7.72
N PHE A 9 16.93 -7.33 7.50
CA PHE A 9 16.60 -6.22 6.61
C PHE A 9 16.28 -6.71 5.19
N ILE A 10 17.14 -7.56 4.63
CA ILE A 10 16.92 -8.16 3.31
C ILE A 10 15.65 -9.02 3.30
N GLN A 11 15.46 -9.87 4.31
CA GLN A 11 14.29 -10.74 4.39
C GLN A 11 12.97 -9.94 4.44
N TYR A 12 12.88 -8.91 5.28
CA TYR A 12 11.67 -8.10 5.39
C TYR A 12 11.35 -7.36 4.10
N ASN A 13 12.37 -6.83 3.43
CA ASN A 13 12.20 -6.16 2.16
C ASN A 13 11.81 -7.12 1.04
N LEU A 14 12.36 -8.34 1.00
CA LEU A 14 11.97 -9.35 0.04
C LEU A 14 10.51 -9.78 0.23
N ILE A 15 10.08 -10.00 1.48
CA ILE A 15 8.68 -10.34 1.77
C ILE A 15 7.75 -9.19 1.36
N ALA A 16 8.08 -7.95 1.72
CA ALA A 16 7.30 -6.78 1.36
C ALA A 16 7.22 -6.59 -0.17
N PHE A 17 8.34 -6.76 -0.86
CA PHE A 17 8.42 -6.74 -2.32
C PHE A 17 7.48 -7.77 -2.94
N ILE A 18 7.59 -9.04 -2.55
CA ILE A 18 6.76 -10.12 -3.10
C ILE A 18 5.28 -9.85 -2.80
N ALA A 19 4.93 -9.44 -1.58
CA ALA A 19 3.55 -9.18 -1.20
C ALA A 19 2.91 -8.08 -2.06
N VAL A 20 3.60 -6.95 -2.24
CA VAL A 20 3.12 -5.83 -3.07
C VAL A 20 3.10 -6.19 -4.55
N PHE A 21 4.16 -6.85 -5.05
CA PHE A 21 4.25 -7.26 -6.44
C PHE A 21 3.12 -8.24 -6.82
N VAL A 22 2.98 -9.33 -6.07
CA VAL A 22 1.97 -10.36 -6.32
C VAL A 22 0.57 -9.81 -6.17
N SER A 23 0.29 -9.04 -5.11
CA SER A 23 -1.03 -8.41 -4.94
C SER A 23 -1.40 -7.48 -6.09
N ARG A 24 -0.41 -6.78 -6.70
CA ARG A 24 -0.66 -5.93 -7.85
C ARG A 24 -0.92 -6.74 -9.11
N TYR A 25 -0.14 -7.80 -9.31
CA TYR A 25 -0.25 -8.69 -10.46
C TYR A 25 -1.59 -9.45 -10.46
N MET A 26 -2.04 -9.92 -9.30
CA MET A 26 -3.30 -10.65 -9.13
C MET A 26 -4.53 -9.85 -9.56
N ILE A 27 -4.48 -8.52 -9.49
CA ILE A 27 -5.63 -7.67 -9.82
C ILE A 27 -5.59 -7.08 -11.23
N ILE A 28 -4.62 -7.45 -12.07
CA ILE A 28 -4.56 -7.00 -13.48
C ILE A 28 -5.89 -7.24 -14.22
N PRO A 29 -6.58 -8.39 -14.07
CA PRO A 29 -7.87 -8.61 -14.74
C PRO A 29 -8.98 -7.64 -14.31
N PHE A 30 -8.81 -6.91 -13.20
CA PHE A 30 -9.74 -5.92 -12.67
C PHE A 30 -9.29 -4.47 -12.90
N ASP A 31 -8.30 -4.27 -13.79
CA ASP A 31 -7.80 -2.94 -14.13
C ASP A 31 -8.82 -2.12 -14.96
N HIS A 32 -8.97 -0.85 -14.62
CA HIS A 32 -9.62 0.13 -15.50
C HIS A 32 -8.60 0.83 -16.39
N TYR A 33 -9.02 1.11 -17.62
CA TYR A 33 -8.18 1.82 -18.60
C TYR A 33 -8.14 3.34 -18.37
N ASN A 34 -9.19 3.92 -17.77
CA ASN A 34 -9.32 5.35 -17.57
C ASN A 34 -8.65 5.80 -16.26
N ILE A 35 -7.65 6.68 -16.35
CA ILE A 35 -6.94 7.23 -15.18
C ILE A 35 -7.86 7.99 -14.20
N SER A 36 -8.99 8.51 -14.66
CA SER A 36 -9.97 9.23 -13.84
C SER A 36 -10.76 8.31 -12.92
N VAL A 37 -10.69 6.99 -13.14
CA VAL A 37 -11.45 5.98 -12.41
C VAL A 37 -10.48 4.91 -11.89
N ALA A 38 -10.52 4.64 -10.60
CA ALA A 38 -9.71 3.56 -10.06
C ALA A 38 -10.25 2.19 -10.47
N ASN A 39 -9.37 1.19 -10.41
CA ASN A 39 -9.75 -0.22 -10.38
C ASN A 39 -10.80 -0.48 -9.31
N TYR A 40 -11.64 -1.51 -9.45
CA TYR A 40 -12.62 -1.84 -8.41
C TYR A 40 -11.99 -2.30 -7.08
N LEU A 41 -10.82 -2.95 -7.14
CA LEU A 41 -10.14 -3.52 -5.99
C LEU A 41 -8.63 -3.29 -6.08
N TRP A 42 -8.05 -2.60 -5.09
CA TRP A 42 -6.61 -2.32 -5.06
C TRP A 42 -5.89 -3.03 -3.91
N LEU A 43 -5.71 -4.36 -4.04
CA LEU A 43 -5.01 -5.21 -3.06
C LEU A 43 -3.61 -4.73 -2.64
N PRO A 44 -2.78 -4.11 -3.52
CA PRO A 44 -1.45 -3.63 -3.13
C PRO A 44 -1.43 -2.65 -1.97
N MET A 45 -2.52 -1.89 -1.75
CA MET A 45 -2.61 -0.97 -0.63
C MET A 45 -2.57 -1.71 0.70
N GLY A 46 -3.28 -2.85 0.82
CA GLY A 46 -3.22 -3.66 2.02
C GLY A 46 -1.87 -4.32 2.21
N ALA A 47 -1.25 -4.78 1.12
CA ALA A 47 0.09 -5.35 1.15
C ALA A 47 1.14 -4.33 1.62
N SER A 48 1.07 -3.08 1.15
CA SER A 48 1.99 -2.02 1.57
C SER A 48 1.78 -1.65 3.04
N ILE A 49 0.54 -1.37 3.46
CA ILE A 49 0.20 -1.05 4.86
C ILE A 49 0.69 -2.16 5.80
N LEU A 50 0.33 -3.41 5.51
CA LEU A 50 0.67 -4.53 6.38
C LEU A 50 2.17 -4.78 6.46
N SER A 51 2.88 -4.64 5.33
CA SER A 51 4.34 -4.79 5.31
C SER A 51 5.03 -3.76 6.21
N ILE A 52 4.60 -2.49 6.14
CA ILE A 52 5.16 -1.44 7.01
C ILE A 52 4.72 -1.64 8.47
N LEU A 53 3.52 -2.15 8.73
CA LEU A 53 3.07 -2.48 10.09
C LEU A 53 3.91 -3.61 10.72
N LEU A 54 4.09 -4.72 10.01
CA LEU A 54 4.77 -5.92 10.53
C LEU A 54 6.28 -5.70 10.65
N PHE A 55 6.87 -5.02 9.68
CA PHE A 55 8.32 -4.92 9.56
C PHE A 55 8.86 -3.53 9.87
N GLY A 56 8.02 -2.52 10.08
CA GLY A 56 8.42 -1.13 10.31
C GLY A 56 8.87 -0.41 9.04
N PHE A 57 9.31 0.86 9.20
CA PHE A 57 9.69 1.73 8.07
C PHE A 57 10.83 1.19 7.19
N ARG A 58 11.65 0.26 7.71
CA ARG A 58 12.69 -0.42 6.93
C ARG A 58 12.19 -1.28 5.77
N ALA A 59 10.91 -1.70 5.79
CA ALA A 59 10.30 -2.43 4.67
C ALA A 59 9.85 -1.53 3.51
N PHE A 60 10.00 -0.20 3.66
CA PHE A 60 9.65 0.77 2.63
C PHE A 60 10.32 0.47 1.28
N THR A 61 11.60 0.12 1.28
CA THR A 61 12.33 -0.16 0.03
C THR A 61 11.72 -1.34 -0.73
N GLY A 62 11.31 -2.41 -0.04
CA GLY A 62 10.62 -3.55 -0.62
C GLY A 62 9.24 -3.18 -1.15
N VAL A 63 8.47 -2.39 -0.40
CA VAL A 63 7.16 -1.87 -0.84
C VAL A 63 7.30 -1.02 -2.11
N LEU A 64 8.23 -0.07 -2.13
CA LEU A 64 8.49 0.81 -3.27
C LEU A 64 8.89 -0.01 -4.52
N LEU A 65 9.87 -0.90 -4.37
CA LEU A 65 10.31 -1.75 -5.47
C LEU A 65 9.18 -2.67 -5.96
N GLY A 66 8.36 -3.21 -5.07
CA GLY A 66 7.23 -4.07 -5.45
C GLY A 66 6.24 -3.33 -6.34
N TYR A 67 5.92 -2.08 -5.99
CA TYR A 67 5.08 -1.23 -6.82
C TYR A 67 5.72 -0.85 -8.15
N LEU A 68 6.99 -0.41 -8.15
CA LEU A 68 7.69 0.05 -9.35
C LEU A 68 7.95 -1.07 -10.34
N VAL A 69 8.39 -2.24 -9.86
CA VAL A 69 8.63 -3.41 -10.72
C VAL A 69 7.32 -3.95 -11.28
N ALA A 70 6.24 -3.97 -10.49
CA ALA A 70 4.93 -4.34 -11.00
C ALA A 70 4.47 -3.35 -12.10
N ALA A 71 4.63 -2.04 -11.88
CA ALA A 71 4.30 -1.05 -12.90
C ALA A 71 5.15 -1.22 -14.17
N LEU A 72 6.46 -1.45 -14.02
CA LEU A 72 7.38 -1.66 -15.13
C LEU A 72 6.97 -2.85 -16.00
N ILE A 73 6.68 -3.99 -15.38
CA ILE A 73 6.27 -5.22 -16.09
C ILE A 73 4.92 -5.04 -16.77
N ILE A 74 3.93 -4.49 -16.05
CA ILE A 74 2.56 -4.31 -16.59
C ILE A 74 2.54 -3.28 -17.74
N LYS A 75 3.37 -2.24 -17.68
CA LYS A 75 3.47 -1.21 -18.73
C LYS A 75 4.44 -1.59 -19.86
N GLY A 76 5.24 -2.64 -19.68
CA GLY A 76 6.19 -3.09 -20.70
C GLY A 76 7.42 -2.20 -20.87
N GLY A 77 7.73 -1.29 -19.93
CA GLY A 77 8.92 -0.43 -20.00
C GLY A 77 8.81 0.92 -19.31
N PHE A 78 9.94 1.63 -19.22
CA PHE A 78 10.01 3.02 -18.74
C PHE A 78 9.81 3.98 -19.91
N ASP A 79 8.56 4.38 -20.12
CA ASP A 79 8.21 5.45 -21.07
C ASP A 79 7.79 6.70 -20.29
N MET A 80 8.24 7.87 -20.75
CA MET A 80 7.80 9.19 -20.24
C MET A 80 6.29 9.35 -20.33
N ALA A 81 5.63 8.71 -21.30
CA ALA A 81 4.17 8.66 -21.40
C ALA A 81 3.48 8.06 -20.14
N TYR A 82 4.20 7.27 -19.34
CA TYR A 82 3.70 6.62 -18.12
C TYR A 82 4.31 7.19 -16.83
N ILE A 83 5.03 8.32 -16.88
CA ILE A 83 5.69 8.90 -15.70
C ILE A 83 4.73 9.13 -14.53
N ASN A 84 3.51 9.59 -14.82
CA ASN A 84 2.45 9.80 -13.84
C ASN A 84 2.06 8.49 -13.11
N SER A 85 2.10 7.35 -13.82
CA SER A 85 1.84 6.03 -13.24
C SER A 85 2.91 5.68 -12.21
N TYR A 86 4.20 5.86 -12.56
CA TYR A 86 5.32 5.63 -11.67
C TYR A 86 5.32 6.57 -10.46
N LEU A 87 5.03 7.86 -10.66
CA LEU A 87 4.88 8.82 -9.56
C LEU A 87 3.73 8.41 -8.63
N GLY A 88 2.60 7.97 -9.17
CA GLY A 88 1.52 7.42 -8.35
C GLY A 88 1.92 6.19 -7.53
N LYS A 89 2.85 5.38 -8.04
CA LYS A 89 3.41 4.24 -7.30
C LYS A 89 4.35 4.66 -6.18
N VAL A 90 5.13 5.71 -6.38
CA VAL A 90 5.89 6.35 -5.30
C VAL A 90 4.94 6.84 -4.21
N ILE A 91 3.84 7.50 -4.58
CA ILE A 91 2.81 7.95 -3.64
C ILE A 91 2.16 6.78 -2.89
N ASP A 92 1.77 5.73 -3.60
CA ASP A 92 1.21 4.50 -3.00
C ASP A 92 2.16 3.85 -1.98
N SER A 93 3.47 3.96 -2.20
CA SER A 93 4.49 3.43 -1.28
C SER A 93 4.75 4.33 -0.06
N LEU A 94 4.64 5.65 -0.21
CA LEU A 94 4.90 6.63 0.85
C LEU A 94 3.70 6.82 1.79
N ALA A 95 2.48 6.77 1.25
CA ALA A 95 1.25 6.97 2.01
C ALA A 95 1.17 6.17 3.33
N PRO A 96 1.45 4.85 3.37
CA PRO A 96 1.37 4.09 4.62
C PRO A 96 2.45 4.51 5.63
N VAL A 97 3.64 4.92 5.16
CA VAL A 97 4.71 5.42 6.04
C VAL A 97 4.26 6.72 6.72
N ILE A 98 3.74 7.65 5.94
CA ILE A 98 3.24 8.94 6.43
C ILE A 98 2.06 8.72 7.38
N ALA A 99 1.09 7.88 7.02
CA ALA A 99 -0.07 7.58 7.85
C ALA A 99 0.31 6.97 9.21
N ILE A 100 1.21 5.97 9.22
CA ILE A 100 1.71 5.36 10.46
C ILE A 100 2.47 6.39 11.30
N TRP A 101 3.29 7.23 10.67
CA TRP A 101 3.99 8.31 11.37
C TRP A 101 3.01 9.30 12.01
N MET A 102 2.00 9.77 11.28
CA MET A 102 0.94 10.65 11.80
C MET A 102 0.20 10.01 12.99
N MET A 103 -0.23 8.75 12.87
CA MET A 103 -0.93 8.05 13.95
C MET A 103 -0.07 7.85 15.19
N ARG A 104 1.25 7.61 15.02
CA ARG A 104 2.20 7.54 16.13
C ARG A 104 2.34 8.87 16.84
N SER A 105 2.40 9.98 16.10
CA SER A 105 2.51 11.34 16.67
C SER A 105 1.32 11.71 17.57
N ILE A 106 0.12 11.18 17.28
CA ILE A 106 -1.10 11.39 18.08
C ILE A 106 -1.44 10.20 19.01
N ARG A 107 -0.51 9.26 19.21
CA ARG A 107 -0.65 8.08 20.10
C ARG A 107 -1.81 7.13 19.75
N LEU A 108 -2.23 7.06 18.49
CA LEU A 108 -3.26 6.14 17.98
C LEU A 108 -2.69 4.83 17.40
N SER A 109 -1.44 4.48 17.71
CA SER A 109 -0.66 3.43 17.03
C SER A 109 -0.57 2.07 17.74
N ASN A 110 -1.52 1.71 18.60
CA ASN A 110 -1.58 0.40 19.26
C ASN A 110 -2.23 -0.68 18.37
N PHE A 111 -1.65 -0.90 17.19
CA PHE A 111 -2.19 -1.78 16.15
C PHE A 111 -2.20 -3.26 16.56
N PHE A 112 -1.20 -3.68 17.32
CA PHE A 112 -1.06 -5.02 17.88
C PHE A 112 -0.76 -4.90 19.37
N ASN A 113 -1.52 -5.62 20.20
CA ASN A 113 -1.31 -5.64 21.64
C ASN A 113 -1.36 -7.09 22.14
N SER A 114 -0.21 -7.60 22.59
CA SER A 114 -0.10 -8.92 23.23
C SER A 114 -0.66 -10.06 22.35
N GLY A 115 -0.35 -10.08 21.05
CA GLY A 115 -0.86 -11.08 20.10
C GLY A 115 -2.27 -10.79 19.58
N LYS A 116 -2.95 -9.74 20.06
CA LYS A 116 -4.28 -9.34 19.60
C LYS A 116 -4.19 -8.18 18.61
N VAL A 117 -4.94 -8.32 17.52
CA VAL A 117 -5.05 -7.32 16.47
C VAL A 117 -6.10 -6.27 16.86
N ASN A 118 -5.74 -4.99 16.80
CA ASN A 118 -6.68 -3.89 16.96
C ASN A 118 -7.24 -3.46 15.58
N TYR A 119 -8.32 -4.12 15.17
CA TYR A 119 -8.94 -3.87 13.87
C TYR A 119 -9.43 -2.43 13.71
N THR A 120 -9.90 -1.78 14.78
CA THR A 120 -10.35 -0.38 14.72
C THR A 120 -9.22 0.55 14.31
N GLN A 121 -8.04 0.43 14.93
CA GLN A 121 -6.89 1.27 14.58
C GLN A 121 -6.31 0.93 13.21
N ILE A 122 -6.36 -0.35 12.80
CA ILE A 122 -6.01 -0.74 11.44
C ILE A 122 -6.97 -0.13 10.42
N LEU A 123 -8.28 -0.09 10.68
CA LEU A 123 -9.25 0.56 9.79
C LEU A 123 -9.00 2.07 9.68
N VAL A 124 -8.71 2.76 10.79
CA VAL A 124 -8.31 4.17 10.77
C VAL A 124 -7.04 4.36 9.93
N LEU A 125 -6.06 3.49 10.08
CA LEU A 125 -4.83 3.54 9.29
C LEU A 125 -5.10 3.34 7.79
N ILE A 126 -5.97 2.39 7.44
CA ILE A 126 -6.38 2.14 6.05
C ILE A 126 -6.99 3.41 5.46
N ILE A 127 -7.98 3.99 6.15
CA ILE A 127 -8.67 5.20 5.68
C ILE A 127 -7.66 6.34 5.50
N LEU A 128 -6.83 6.62 6.50
CA LEU A 128 -5.84 7.69 6.44
C LEU A 128 -4.83 7.47 5.30
N THR A 129 -4.31 6.25 5.16
CA THR A 129 -3.37 5.91 4.09
C THR A 129 -3.99 6.13 2.72
N VAL A 130 -5.23 5.67 2.52
CA VAL A 130 -5.91 5.79 1.24
C VAL A 130 -6.21 7.26 0.93
N VAL A 131 -6.65 8.07 1.90
CA VAL A 131 -6.85 9.51 1.70
C VAL A 131 -5.56 10.18 1.25
N LEU A 132 -4.43 9.92 1.93
CA LEU A 132 -3.13 10.47 1.55
C LEU A 132 -2.71 10.04 0.14
N ALA A 133 -2.89 8.76 -0.20
CA ALA A 133 -2.54 8.23 -1.51
C ALA A 133 -3.41 8.85 -2.62
N THR A 134 -4.71 8.95 -2.40
CA THR A 134 -5.66 9.53 -3.36
C THR A 134 -5.37 11.02 -3.58
N LEU A 135 -5.14 11.79 -2.52
CA LEU A 135 -4.75 13.21 -2.63
C LEU A 135 -3.43 13.39 -3.38
N GLY A 136 -2.43 12.56 -3.08
CA GLY A 136 -1.17 12.59 -3.82
C GLY A 136 -1.37 12.28 -5.31
N LYS A 137 -2.18 11.26 -5.63
CA LYS A 137 -2.50 10.91 -7.02
C LYS A 137 -3.27 12.00 -7.75
N LEU A 138 -4.16 12.71 -7.08
CA LEU A 138 -4.87 13.86 -7.65
C LEU A 138 -3.89 14.93 -8.16
N ILE A 139 -2.72 15.07 -7.52
CA ILE A 139 -1.66 16.00 -7.93
C ILE A 139 -0.84 15.45 -9.10
N VAL A 140 -0.44 14.17 -9.06
CA VAL A 140 0.51 13.63 -10.06
C VAL A 140 -0.13 13.03 -11.30
N TYR A 141 -1.38 12.57 -11.24
CA TYR A 141 -2.04 11.92 -12.38
C TYR A 141 -2.39 12.86 -13.54
N PRO A 142 -2.76 14.14 -13.30
CA PRO A 142 -2.93 15.13 -14.36
C PRO A 142 -1.62 15.62 -15.01
N MET A 143 -0.46 15.28 -14.44
CA MET A 143 0.82 15.67 -15.04
C MET A 143 0.98 15.07 -16.44
N ASN A 144 1.82 15.71 -17.25
CA ASN A 144 2.07 15.30 -18.64
C ASN A 144 0.81 15.34 -19.54
N GLY A 145 -0.04 16.36 -19.36
CA GLY A 145 -1.20 16.62 -20.21
C GLY A 145 -2.40 15.67 -20.02
N LYS A 146 -2.38 14.85 -18.97
CA LYS A 146 -3.49 13.96 -18.60
C LYS A 146 -4.58 14.77 -17.90
N ILE A 147 -5.84 14.38 -18.10
CA ILE A 147 -6.99 15.11 -17.54
C ILE A 147 -7.77 14.18 -16.61
N ILE A 148 -8.06 14.67 -15.41
CA ILE A 148 -9.08 14.12 -14.53
C ILE A 148 -10.36 14.88 -14.83
N THR A 149 -11.32 14.21 -15.47
CA THR A 149 -12.55 14.85 -15.96
C THR A 149 -13.55 15.16 -14.84
N ASP A 150 -13.57 14.33 -13.80
CA ASP A 150 -14.40 14.50 -12.62
C ASP A 150 -13.56 14.15 -11.38
N TRP A 151 -13.17 15.18 -10.64
CA TRP A 151 -12.34 15.03 -9.45
C TRP A 151 -13.12 14.40 -8.28
N ILE A 152 -14.45 14.59 -8.21
CA ILE A 152 -15.28 14.00 -7.15
C ILE A 152 -15.34 12.49 -7.37
N TRP A 153 -15.66 12.07 -8.60
CA TRP A 153 -15.69 10.66 -8.97
C TRP A 153 -14.30 10.00 -8.85
N PHE A 154 -13.24 10.71 -9.20
CA PHE A 154 -11.88 10.27 -8.96
C PHE A 154 -11.65 9.99 -7.46
N MET A 155 -11.92 10.96 -6.60
CA MET A 155 -11.72 10.81 -5.16
C MET A 155 -12.52 9.64 -4.59
N GLN A 156 -13.78 9.48 -5.01
CA GLN A 156 -14.65 8.38 -4.59
C GLN A 156 -14.13 7.03 -5.06
N SER A 157 -13.86 6.88 -6.35
CA SER A 157 -13.42 5.60 -6.93
C SER A 157 -12.08 5.14 -6.36
N TYR A 158 -11.08 6.02 -6.28
CA TYR A 158 -9.77 5.69 -5.71
C TYR A 158 -9.84 5.39 -4.22
N SER A 159 -10.66 6.12 -3.46
CA SER A 159 -10.81 5.86 -2.04
C SER A 159 -11.51 4.53 -1.79
N MET A 160 -12.60 4.25 -2.49
CA MET A 160 -13.33 2.99 -2.35
C MET A 160 -12.48 1.78 -2.76
N SER A 161 -11.79 1.88 -3.90
CA SER A 161 -10.85 0.87 -4.39
C SER A 161 -9.75 0.54 -3.38
N GLY A 162 -9.10 1.57 -2.84
CA GLY A 162 -8.01 1.45 -1.88
C GLY A 162 -8.47 0.89 -0.54
N ILE A 163 -9.60 1.36 -0.01
CA ILE A 163 -10.14 0.90 1.27
C ILE A 163 -10.55 -0.57 1.17
N LEU A 164 -11.34 -0.93 0.15
CA LEU A 164 -11.77 -2.32 -0.05
C LEU A 164 -10.59 -3.26 -0.26
N GLY A 165 -9.66 -2.88 -1.14
CA GLY A 165 -8.45 -3.66 -1.40
C GLY A 165 -7.60 -3.87 -0.15
N ALA A 166 -7.44 -2.82 0.67
CA ALA A 166 -6.68 -2.91 1.89
C ALA A 166 -7.37 -3.78 2.97
N ILE A 167 -8.68 -3.63 3.17
CA ILE A 167 -9.46 -4.45 4.11
C ILE A 167 -9.34 -5.92 3.72
N VAL A 168 -9.64 -6.26 2.45
CA VAL A 168 -9.62 -7.64 1.96
C VAL A 168 -8.23 -8.25 2.18
N PHE A 169 -7.17 -7.58 1.73
CA PHE A 169 -5.82 -8.13 1.83
C PHE A 169 -5.36 -8.28 3.29
N ILE A 170 -5.53 -7.25 4.12
CA ILE A 170 -5.05 -7.25 5.50
C ILE A 170 -5.79 -8.31 6.31
N PHE A 171 -7.12 -8.36 6.20
CA PHE A 171 -7.94 -9.25 7.02
C PHE A 171 -7.74 -10.70 6.59
N ALA A 172 -7.67 -10.98 5.28
CA ALA A 172 -7.35 -12.31 4.78
C ALA A 172 -5.96 -12.77 5.27
N THR A 173 -4.94 -11.90 5.15
CA THR A 173 -3.58 -12.24 5.58
C THR A 173 -3.51 -12.48 7.09
N LEU A 174 -4.07 -11.59 7.90
CA LEU A 174 -4.08 -11.76 9.35
C LEU A 174 -4.86 -13.01 9.76
N LYS A 175 -5.99 -13.31 9.12
CA LYS A 175 -6.78 -14.51 9.43
C LYS A 175 -6.04 -15.80 9.06
N ILE A 176 -5.44 -15.88 7.87
CA ILE A 176 -4.75 -17.08 7.38
C ILE A 176 -3.42 -17.30 8.12
N PHE A 177 -2.68 -16.23 8.43
CA PHE A 177 -1.33 -16.32 8.98
C PHE A 177 -1.22 -15.98 10.47
N SER A 178 -2.32 -15.71 11.18
CA SER A 178 -2.33 -15.29 12.60
C SER A 178 -1.39 -16.13 13.48
N ALA A 179 -1.52 -17.46 13.42
CA ALA A 179 -0.72 -18.38 14.24
C ALA A 179 0.79 -18.25 13.97
N LYS A 180 1.18 -18.11 12.69
CA LYS A 180 2.59 -17.93 12.31
C LYS A 180 3.09 -16.55 12.74
N LEU A 181 2.31 -15.50 12.50
CA LEU A 181 2.68 -14.13 12.87
C LEU A 181 2.89 -13.99 14.38
N SER A 182 2.02 -14.60 15.20
CA SER A 182 2.17 -14.64 16.65
C SER A 182 3.41 -15.44 17.08
N LYS A 183 3.64 -16.62 16.47
CA LYS A 183 4.84 -17.44 16.72
C LYS A 183 6.15 -16.67 16.48
N TYR A 184 6.19 -15.84 15.44
CA TYR A 184 7.34 -14.99 15.12
C TYR A 184 7.34 -13.62 15.81
N LYS A 185 6.40 -13.36 16.74
CA LYS A 185 6.25 -12.10 17.48
C LYS A 185 6.12 -10.87 16.57
N LEU A 186 5.44 -11.03 15.44
CA LEU A 186 5.15 -9.94 14.50
C LEU A 186 3.83 -9.21 14.82
N ILE A 187 2.94 -9.86 15.59
CA ILE A 187 1.69 -9.33 16.13
C ILE A 187 1.53 -9.75 17.59
#